data_AF-A0A2T9ZA61-F1
#
_entry.id   AF-A0A2T9ZA61-F1
#
_cell.length_a   1.000
_cell.length_b   1.000
_cell.length_c   1.000
_cell.angle_alpha   90.00
_cell.angle_beta   90.00
_cell.angle_gamma   90.00
#
_symmetry.space_group_name_H-M   'P 1'
#
loop_
_entity.id
_entity.type
_entity.pdbx_description
1 polymer ?
#
loop_
_entity_poly.entity_id
_entity_poly.type
_entity_poly.pdbx_seq_one_letter_code
_entity_poly.pdbx_strand_id
1 'polypeptide(L)'
;HNMRNTGSWMDLQTRHPDIKLGLQDIGKIRMGCYWTAQRLAKAGLIPKMYIERCPFCNKNTPETIEHMLIECFRWNSIRHETTIFNIPRLYRTVTIDQSTNNQALNQGRNIMVGKLLGGESKETRSLLAQSRDRYSPYMKELETGRFMNGIRVVQTLILDRIKIDLRLNIKKDFKNIENQQILGHQTESHALLPETQTSCSAGSVSV
;
A
#
# COMPACT_ATOMS: atom_id res chain seq x y z
N HIS A 1 4.83 -32.85 11.41
CA HIS A 1 4.35 -31.46 11.20
C HIS A 1 3.89 -30.95 12.55
N ASN A 2 4.72 -30.18 13.28
CA ASN A 2 4.50 -29.82 14.69
C ASN A 2 4.22 -28.31 14.82
N MET A 3 2.94 -27.95 14.90
CA MET A 3 2.45 -26.57 15.14
C MET A 3 2.24 -26.27 16.63
N ARG A 4 3.02 -26.88 17.53
CA ARG A 4 2.68 -26.96 18.97
C ARG A 4 3.56 -26.15 19.92
N ASN A 5 4.45 -25.26 19.46
CA ASN A 5 5.34 -24.54 20.41
C ASN A 5 5.81 -23.14 20.02
N THR A 6 5.09 -22.43 19.14
CA THR A 6 5.25 -20.99 18.91
C THR A 6 3.94 -20.32 19.32
N GLY A 7 4.00 -19.23 20.10
CA GLY A 7 2.81 -18.59 20.66
C GLY A 7 1.81 -18.22 19.56
N SER A 8 0.74 -18.99 19.42
CA SER A 8 -0.25 -18.82 18.37
C SER A 8 -0.91 -17.43 18.52
N TRP A 9 -0.84 -16.55 17.50
CA TRP A 9 -1.63 -15.32 17.45
C TRP A 9 -3.13 -15.56 17.75
N MET A 10 -3.64 -16.77 17.48
CA MET A 10 -5.00 -17.17 17.86
C MET A 10 -5.15 -17.26 19.39
N ASP A 11 -4.20 -17.87 20.09
CA ASP A 11 -4.18 -17.93 21.56
C ASP A 11 -3.92 -16.55 22.19
N LEU A 12 -3.19 -15.69 21.49
CA LEU A 12 -2.95 -14.30 21.88
C LEU A 12 -4.24 -13.47 21.81
N GLN A 13 -5.08 -13.68 20.79
CA GLN A 13 -6.36 -12.96 20.68
C GLN A 13 -7.30 -13.25 21.85
N THR A 14 -7.31 -14.49 22.34
CA THR A 14 -8.11 -14.87 23.51
C THR A 14 -7.61 -14.20 24.79
N ARG A 15 -6.29 -14.02 24.92
CA ARG A 15 -5.67 -13.43 26.12
C ARG A 15 -5.61 -11.91 26.11
N HIS A 16 -5.62 -11.30 24.94
CA HIS A 16 -5.47 -9.85 24.75
C HIS A 16 -6.54 -9.33 23.77
N PRO A 17 -7.81 -9.26 24.21
CA PRO A 17 -8.92 -8.84 23.34
C PRO A 17 -8.81 -7.37 22.89
N ASP A 18 -8.12 -6.52 23.66
CA ASP A 18 -7.82 -5.11 23.38
C ASP A 18 -7.05 -4.90 22.07
N ILE A 19 -6.24 -5.88 21.68
CA ILE A 19 -5.38 -5.81 20.48
C ILE A 19 -5.71 -6.91 19.47
N LYS A 20 -6.88 -7.53 19.62
CA LYS A 20 -7.37 -8.62 18.76
C LYS A 20 -7.25 -8.30 17.27
N LEU A 21 -7.61 -7.07 16.88
CA LEU A 21 -7.58 -6.63 15.48
C LEU A 21 -6.15 -6.54 14.93
N GLY A 22 -5.19 -6.04 15.72
CA GLY A 22 -3.78 -6.03 15.33
C GLY A 22 -3.20 -7.44 15.21
N LEU A 23 -3.58 -8.37 16.10
CA LEU A 23 -3.19 -9.78 15.99
C LEU A 23 -3.80 -10.47 14.76
N GLN A 24 -5.03 -10.14 14.39
CA GLN A 24 -5.63 -10.62 13.13
C GLN A 24 -4.88 -10.10 11.90
N ASP A 25 -4.39 -8.87 11.96
CA ASP A 25 -3.61 -8.30 10.87
C ASP A 25 -2.25 -9.01 10.72
N ILE A 26 -1.61 -9.47 11.80
CA ILE A 26 -0.47 -10.40 11.71
C ILE A 26 -0.84 -11.67 10.96
N GLY A 27 -1.99 -12.28 11.28
CA GLY A 27 -2.51 -13.44 10.57
C GLY A 27 -2.64 -13.18 9.06
N LYS A 28 -3.21 -12.03 8.69
CA LYS A 28 -3.33 -11.62 7.27
C LYS A 28 -1.97 -11.43 6.60
N ILE A 29 -0.99 -10.87 7.30
CA ILE A 29 0.37 -10.68 6.78
C ILE A 29 1.00 -12.04 6.48
N ARG A 30 0.93 -12.99 7.43
CA ARG A 30 1.47 -14.36 7.26
C ARG A 30 0.84 -15.10 6.09
N MET A 31 -0.47 -14.95 5.89
CA MET A 31 -1.19 -15.56 4.77
C MET A 31 -1.03 -14.80 3.44
N GLY A 32 -0.32 -13.66 3.44
CA GLY A 32 -0.14 -12.84 2.24
C GLY A 32 -1.43 -12.17 1.76
N CYS A 33 -2.42 -11.96 2.62
CA CYS A 33 -3.69 -11.29 2.31
C CYS A 33 -3.85 -9.92 2.98
N TYR A 34 -2.79 -9.38 3.60
CA TYR A 34 -2.77 -8.01 4.10
C TYR A 34 -2.69 -6.98 2.95
N TRP A 35 -3.52 -5.94 3.02
CA TRP A 35 -3.58 -4.89 2.00
C TRP A 35 -2.67 -3.72 2.36
N THR A 36 -1.46 -3.73 1.81
CA THR A 36 -0.60 -2.53 1.79
C THR A 36 -1.03 -1.58 0.67
N ALA A 37 -0.66 -0.30 0.76
CA ALA A 37 -0.89 0.69 -0.28
C ALA A 37 -0.30 0.23 -1.61
N GLN A 38 0.91 -0.34 -1.60
CA GLN A 38 1.53 -0.85 -2.82
C GLN A 38 0.69 -1.96 -3.48
N ARG A 39 0.14 -2.88 -2.68
CA ARG A 39 -0.73 -3.96 -3.20
C ARG A 39 -2.04 -3.41 -3.75
N LEU A 40 -2.65 -2.43 -3.08
CA LEU A 40 -3.84 -1.75 -3.57
C LEU A 40 -3.56 -1.01 -4.90
N ALA A 41 -2.40 -0.36 -5.01
CA ALA A 41 -2.02 0.39 -6.21
C ALA A 41 -1.75 -0.55 -7.40
N LYS A 42 -1.06 -1.67 -7.16
CA LYS A 42 -0.87 -2.74 -8.15
C LYS A 42 -2.20 -3.36 -8.61
N ALA A 43 -3.18 -3.44 -7.71
CA ALA A 43 -4.53 -3.90 -8.03
C ALA A 43 -5.43 -2.84 -8.71
N GLY A 44 -4.92 -1.61 -8.93
CA GLY A 44 -5.70 -0.52 -9.52
C GLY A 44 -6.78 0.07 -8.61
N LEU A 45 -6.75 -0.23 -7.31
CA LEU A 45 -7.74 0.23 -6.34
C LEU A 45 -7.42 1.62 -5.77
N ILE A 46 -6.16 2.06 -5.88
CA ILE A 46 -5.69 3.40 -5.55
C ILE A 46 -4.73 3.89 -6.66
N PRO A 47 -4.41 5.19 -6.73
CA PRO A 47 -3.54 5.74 -7.77
C PRO A 47 -2.19 5.01 -7.90
N LYS A 48 -1.75 4.80 -9.15
CA LYS A 48 -0.50 4.07 -9.47
C LYS A 48 0.76 4.70 -8.86
N MET A 49 0.74 6.00 -8.54
CA MET A 49 1.86 6.65 -7.85
C MET A 49 2.25 5.94 -6.54
N TYR A 50 1.31 5.26 -5.88
CA TYR A 50 1.57 4.54 -4.63
C TYR A 50 2.23 3.16 -4.83
N ILE A 51 2.55 2.78 -6.08
CA ILE A 51 3.42 1.63 -6.37
C ILE A 51 4.87 1.91 -5.93
N GLU A 52 5.27 3.18 -5.94
CA GLU A 52 6.64 3.65 -5.63
C GLU A 52 6.67 4.67 -4.48
N ARG A 53 5.51 5.14 -4.02
CA ARG A 53 5.39 6.17 -2.99
C ARG A 53 4.53 5.70 -1.81
N CYS A 54 4.93 6.08 -0.61
CA CYS A 54 4.17 5.77 0.61
C CYS A 54 3.15 6.88 0.89
N PRO A 55 1.84 6.59 0.98
CA PRO A 55 0.84 7.61 1.29
C PRO A 55 0.91 8.12 2.74
N PHE A 56 1.62 7.42 3.63
CA PHE A 56 1.67 7.73 5.06
C PHE A 56 2.84 8.63 5.44
N CYS A 57 4.00 8.39 4.83
CA CYS A 57 5.24 9.10 5.11
C CYS A 57 5.70 9.98 3.93
N ASN A 58 4.99 9.90 2.79
CA ASN A 58 5.23 10.76 1.63
C ASN A 58 6.66 10.66 1.03
N LYS A 59 7.39 9.56 1.32
CA LYS A 59 8.68 9.24 0.69
C LYS A 59 8.48 8.47 -0.60
N ASN A 60 9.46 8.57 -1.50
CA ASN A 60 9.58 7.79 -2.74
C ASN A 60 10.01 6.34 -2.45
N THR A 61 9.31 5.71 -1.52
CA THR A 61 9.42 4.29 -1.21
C THR A 61 7.99 3.74 -1.07
N PRO A 62 7.66 2.58 -1.63
CA PRO A 62 6.33 2.01 -1.47
C PRO A 62 6.03 1.71 0.00
N GLU A 63 4.75 1.75 0.37
CA GLU A 63 4.35 1.13 1.62
C GLU A 63 4.24 -0.39 1.44
N THR A 64 5.22 -1.09 2.01
CA THR A 64 5.31 -2.55 2.13
C THR A 64 5.23 -2.94 3.62
N ILE A 65 5.14 -4.23 3.92
CA ILE A 65 5.20 -4.73 5.30
C ILE A 65 6.51 -4.34 5.97
N GLU A 66 7.63 -4.48 5.27
CA GLU A 66 8.96 -4.06 5.75
C GLU A 66 8.98 -2.56 6.05
N HIS A 67 8.52 -1.74 5.10
CA HIS A 67 8.48 -0.30 5.29
C HIS A 67 7.61 0.06 6.51
N MET A 68 6.43 -0.53 6.63
CA MET A 68 5.50 -0.30 7.73
C MET A 68 6.10 -0.67 9.10
N LEU A 69 6.66 -1.88 9.22
CA LEU A 69 7.17 -2.42 10.49
C LEU A 69 8.52 -1.83 10.91
N ILE A 70 9.36 -1.39 9.97
CA ILE A 70 10.77 -1.07 10.26
C ILE A 70 11.12 0.40 9.97
N GLU A 71 10.64 0.97 8.87
CA GLU A 71 11.22 2.20 8.32
C GLU A 71 10.30 3.42 8.36
N CYS A 72 8.99 3.21 8.25
CA CYS A 72 8.03 4.25 7.93
C CYS A 72 7.98 5.26 9.07
N PHE A 73 8.57 6.45 8.90
CA PHE A 73 8.71 7.41 10.00
C PHE A 73 7.37 7.88 10.57
N ARG A 74 6.28 7.79 9.78
CA ARG A 74 4.92 8.06 10.24
C ARG A 74 4.54 7.24 11.46
N TRP A 75 5.09 6.04 11.58
CA TRP A 75 4.79 5.11 12.67
C TRP A 75 5.88 5.04 13.75
N ASN A 76 6.88 5.94 13.72
CA ASN A 76 7.97 5.96 14.69
C ASN A 76 7.44 6.00 16.13
N SER A 77 6.51 6.91 16.44
CA SER A 77 5.97 7.07 17.80
C SER A 77 5.38 5.77 18.33
N ILE A 78 4.54 5.12 17.53
CA ILE A 78 3.86 3.87 17.92
C ILE A 78 4.90 2.75 18.05
N ARG A 79 5.87 2.63 17.13
CA ARG A 79 6.92 1.60 17.24
C ARG A 79 7.80 1.77 18.49
N HIS A 80 8.06 3.01 18.90
CA HIS A 80 8.81 3.28 20.13
C HIS A 80 7.99 2.94 21.38
N GLU A 81 6.69 3.24 21.37
CA GLU A 81 5.77 2.90 22.46
C GLU A 81 5.58 1.39 22.62
N THR A 82 5.36 0.67 21.52
CA THR A 82 5.15 -0.79 21.53
C THR A 82 6.45 -1.59 21.58
N THR A 83 7.55 -0.99 22.04
CA THR A 83 8.78 -1.71 22.41
C THR A 83 9.41 -2.59 21.31
N ILE A 84 8.96 -2.50 20.05
CA ILE A 84 9.51 -3.21 18.88
C ILE A 84 11.01 -2.91 18.74
N PHE A 85 11.42 -1.70 19.15
CA PHE A 85 12.79 -1.22 19.12
C PHE A 85 13.66 -1.58 20.33
N ASN A 86 13.13 -2.20 21.39
CA ASN A 86 13.97 -2.84 22.43
C ASN A 86 14.56 -4.18 21.96
N ILE A 87 14.64 -4.41 20.65
CA ILE A 87 15.52 -5.37 20.01
C ILE A 87 16.69 -4.59 19.37
N PRO A 88 17.59 -3.96 20.16
CA PRO A 88 18.50 -2.93 19.67
C PRO A 88 19.61 -3.52 18.80
N ARG A 89 19.80 -4.85 18.85
CA ARG A 89 20.79 -5.56 18.02
C ARG A 89 20.30 -5.79 16.59
N LEU A 90 19.00 -5.82 16.31
CA LEU A 90 18.49 -5.99 14.94
C LEU A 90 18.39 -4.66 14.20
N TYR A 91 17.97 -3.60 14.89
CA TYR A 91 17.95 -2.25 14.31
C TYR A 91 19.37 -1.77 13.98
N ARG A 92 20.34 -2.00 14.87
CA ARG A 92 21.75 -1.62 14.66
C ARG A 92 22.36 -2.25 13.39
N THR A 93 22.06 -3.51 13.09
CA THR A 93 22.59 -4.18 11.88
C THR A 93 22.00 -3.61 10.59
N VAL A 94 20.74 -3.15 10.61
CA VAL A 94 20.07 -2.57 9.43
C VAL A 94 20.37 -1.07 9.26
N THR A 95 20.72 -0.36 10.33
CA THR A 95 21.03 1.09 10.27
C THR A 95 22.50 1.42 10.19
N ILE A 96 23.42 0.57 10.68
CA ILE A 96 24.87 0.88 10.67
C ILE A 96 25.53 0.49 9.36
N ASP A 97 25.04 -0.52 8.65
CA ASP A 97 25.63 -0.93 7.38
C ASP A 97 25.05 -0.12 6.22
N GLN A 98 25.49 1.14 6.10
CA GLN A 98 25.65 1.78 4.78
C GLN A 98 26.82 1.13 4.01
N SER A 99 27.08 -0.16 4.23
CA SER A 99 28.05 -0.91 3.45
C SER A 99 27.41 -1.30 2.12
N THR A 100 28.27 -1.35 1.11
CA THR A 100 28.06 -1.44 -0.32
C THR A 100 27.26 -2.66 -0.82
N ASN A 101 26.58 -3.43 0.05
CA ASN A 101 25.88 -4.66 -0.28
C ASN A 101 24.39 -4.63 0.09
N ASN A 102 23.57 -4.15 -0.85
CA ASN A 102 22.10 -4.12 -0.75
C ASN A 102 21.48 -5.51 -0.47
N GLN A 103 22.14 -6.60 -0.84
CA GLN A 103 21.64 -7.96 -0.62
C GLN A 103 21.67 -8.35 0.86
N ALA A 104 22.75 -8.04 1.58
CA ALA A 104 22.88 -8.34 3.01
C ALA A 104 21.89 -7.53 3.85
N LEU A 105 21.65 -6.26 3.48
CA LEU A 105 20.63 -5.40 4.12
C LEU A 105 19.22 -5.94 3.91
N ASN A 106 18.87 -6.31 2.67
CA ASN A 106 17.57 -6.90 2.36
C ASN A 106 17.35 -8.23 3.09
N GLN A 107 18.39 -9.07 3.19
CA GLN A 107 18.36 -10.29 4.00
C GLN A 107 18.13 -10.00 5.49
N GLY A 108 18.83 -9.01 6.06
CA GLY A 108 18.64 -8.58 7.44
C GLY A 108 17.22 -8.08 7.74
N ARG A 109 16.63 -7.31 6.81
CA ARG A 109 15.24 -6.83 6.89
C ARG A 109 14.24 -7.98 6.88
N ASN A 110 14.40 -8.92 5.96
CA ASN A 110 13.52 -10.10 5.86
C ASN A 110 13.56 -10.95 7.13
N ILE A 111 14.75 -11.14 7.71
CA ILE A 111 14.92 -11.81 9.00
C ILE A 111 14.18 -11.05 10.12
N MET A 112 14.30 -9.72 10.15
CA MET A 112 13.62 -8.91 11.16
C MET A 112 12.10 -9.01 11.05
N VAL A 113 11.55 -8.86 9.85
CA VAL A 113 10.11 -9.03 9.60
C VAL A 113 9.67 -10.43 10.00
N GLY A 114 10.40 -11.47 9.61
CA GLY A 114 10.14 -12.85 10.01
C GLY A 114 10.08 -13.02 11.54
N LYS A 115 10.99 -12.39 12.27
CA LYS A 115 11.02 -12.43 13.76
C LYS A 115 9.85 -11.71 14.41
N LEU A 116 9.48 -10.54 13.91
CA LEU A 116 8.35 -9.75 14.43
C LEU A 116 7.03 -10.49 14.20
N LEU A 117 6.93 -11.18 13.07
CA LEU A 117 5.79 -12.01 12.73
C LEU A 117 5.88 -13.43 13.30
N GLY A 118 6.62 -13.68 14.40
CA GLY A 118 6.61 -14.95 15.14
C GLY A 118 7.49 -16.08 14.59
N GLY A 119 8.43 -15.80 13.68
CA GLY A 119 9.57 -16.68 13.37
C GLY A 119 9.37 -17.74 12.28
N GLU A 120 8.38 -17.59 11.38
CA GLU A 120 7.99 -18.65 10.42
C GLU A 120 8.19 -18.32 8.93
N SER A 121 9.01 -17.34 8.53
CA SER A 121 9.37 -17.27 7.11
C SER A 121 10.25 -18.47 6.76
N LYS A 122 9.85 -19.24 5.72
CA LYS A 122 10.59 -20.41 5.24
C LYS A 122 12.03 -20.05 4.87
N GLU A 123 12.29 -18.82 4.41
CA GLU A 123 13.62 -18.34 4.05
C GLU A 123 14.55 -18.09 5.25
N THR A 124 14.01 -17.89 6.46
CA THR A 124 14.79 -17.37 7.60
C THR A 124 15.03 -18.40 8.70
N ARG A 125 14.37 -19.56 8.63
CA ARG A 125 14.36 -20.61 9.67
C ARG A 125 15.75 -21.11 10.10
N SER A 126 16.71 -21.23 9.18
CA SER A 126 18.10 -21.65 9.49
C SER A 126 18.93 -20.54 10.15
N LEU A 127 18.65 -19.28 9.82
CA LEU A 127 19.37 -18.10 10.33
C LEU A 127 18.85 -17.64 11.70
N LEU A 128 17.60 -17.98 12.05
CA LEU A 128 16.98 -17.66 13.34
C LEU A 128 17.61 -18.41 14.52
N ALA A 129 18.18 -19.60 14.29
CA ALA A 129 18.80 -20.43 15.33
C ALA A 129 20.05 -19.78 15.95
N GLN A 130 20.66 -18.80 15.28
CA GLN A 130 21.91 -18.18 15.71
C GLN A 130 21.73 -16.92 16.56
N SER A 131 20.53 -16.34 16.65
CA SER A 131 20.32 -15.11 17.42
C SER A 131 19.91 -15.38 18.87
N ARG A 132 20.81 -15.11 19.82
CA ARG A 132 20.53 -15.01 21.27
C ARG A 132 19.68 -13.77 21.56
N ASP A 133 18.38 -13.84 21.24
CA ASP A 133 17.44 -12.77 21.54
C ASP A 133 16.93 -12.90 22.98
N ARG A 134 16.97 -11.80 23.76
CA ARG A 134 16.44 -11.78 25.15
C ARG A 134 14.91 -11.85 25.20
N TYR A 135 14.24 -11.64 24.07
CA TYR A 135 12.77 -11.64 23.97
C TYR A 135 12.25 -12.96 23.40
N SER A 136 11.31 -13.56 24.14
CA SER A 136 10.53 -14.72 23.69
C SER A 136 9.78 -14.40 22.39
N PRO A 137 9.63 -15.36 21.45
CA PRO A 137 8.76 -15.22 20.28
C PRO A 137 7.35 -14.70 20.62
N TYR A 138 6.82 -15.13 21.78
CA TYR A 138 5.55 -14.65 22.32
C TYR A 138 5.49 -13.14 22.49
N MET A 139 6.51 -12.54 23.11
CA MET A 139 6.55 -11.10 23.36
C MET A 139 6.71 -10.31 22.07
N LYS A 140 7.46 -10.83 21.09
CA LYS A 140 7.63 -10.16 19.79
C LYS A 140 6.33 -10.09 19.00
N GLU A 141 5.59 -11.19 18.99
CA GLU A 141 4.28 -11.27 18.32
C GLU A 141 3.24 -10.40 19.02
N LEU A 142 3.26 -10.36 20.36
CA LEU A 142 2.39 -9.49 21.15
C LEU A 142 2.65 -8.00 20.84
N GLU A 143 3.91 -7.56 20.90
CA GLU A 143 4.28 -6.16 20.62
C GLU A 143 4.02 -5.77 19.15
N THR A 144 4.25 -6.70 18.22
CA THR A 144 3.86 -6.49 16.81
C THR A 144 2.34 -6.36 16.70
N GLY A 145 1.58 -7.13 17.48
CA GLY A 145 0.13 -7.03 17.55
C GLY A 145 -0.33 -5.66 18.05
N ARG A 146 0.29 -5.15 19.13
CA ARG A 146 0.05 -3.79 19.65
C ARG A 146 0.32 -2.73 18.60
N PHE A 147 1.44 -2.85 17.89
CA PHE A 147 1.81 -1.94 16.81
C PHE A 147 0.77 -1.94 15.69
N MET A 148 0.42 -3.12 15.18
CA MET A 148 -0.57 -3.26 14.12
C MET A 148 -1.91 -2.68 14.55
N ASN A 149 -2.32 -2.91 15.79
CA ASN A 149 -3.53 -2.35 16.36
C ASN A 149 -3.50 -0.82 16.40
N GLY A 150 -2.37 -0.23 16.83
CA GLY A 150 -2.18 1.21 16.94
C GLY A 150 -2.22 1.96 15.60
N ILE A 151 -1.70 1.36 14.52
CA ILE A 151 -1.69 2.02 13.20
C ILE A 151 -2.98 1.82 12.41
N ARG A 152 -3.76 0.77 12.73
CA ARG A 152 -4.86 0.26 11.89
C ARG A 152 -5.88 1.32 11.49
N VAL A 153 -6.38 2.09 12.46
CA VAL A 153 -7.45 3.08 12.22
C VAL A 153 -6.95 4.15 11.26
N VAL A 154 -5.79 4.73 11.55
CA VAL A 154 -5.19 5.79 10.73
C VAL A 154 -4.86 5.27 9.33
N GLN A 155 -4.30 4.05 9.24
CA GLN A 155 -3.96 3.43 7.97
C GLN A 155 -5.20 3.23 7.08
N THR A 156 -6.27 2.71 7.67
CA THR A 156 -7.54 2.44 6.97
C THR A 156 -8.18 3.73 6.47
N LEU A 157 -8.30 4.75 7.32
CA LEU A 157 -8.92 6.03 6.97
C LEU A 157 -8.20 6.75 5.81
N ILE A 158 -6.87 6.77 5.83
CA ILE A 158 -6.08 7.38 4.74
C ILE A 158 -6.29 6.62 3.43
N LEU A 159 -6.23 5.29 3.45
CA LEU A 159 -6.43 4.49 2.25
C LEU A 159 -7.84 4.61 1.70
N ASP A 160 -8.86 4.65 2.56
CA ASP A 160 -10.25 4.79 2.14
C ASP A 160 -10.53 6.18 1.55
N ARG A 161 -9.94 7.24 2.11
CA ARG A 161 -9.98 8.57 1.50
C ARG A 161 -9.39 8.56 0.09
N ILE A 162 -8.20 7.97 -0.07
CA ILE A 162 -7.55 7.85 -1.38
C ILE A 162 -8.42 7.08 -2.38
N LYS A 163 -9.06 5.98 -1.96
CA LYS A 163 -9.97 5.21 -2.82
C LYS A 163 -11.18 6.04 -3.25
N ILE A 164 -11.76 6.81 -2.33
CA ILE A 164 -12.90 7.69 -2.61
C ILE A 164 -12.50 8.77 -3.61
N ASP A 165 -11.37 9.43 -3.39
CA ASP A 165 -10.86 10.49 -4.28
C ASP A 165 -10.63 9.97 -5.71
N LEU A 166 -10.03 8.78 -5.85
CA LEU A 166 -9.86 8.13 -7.15
C LEU A 166 -11.20 7.85 -7.83
N ARG A 167 -12.17 7.30 -7.11
CA ARG A 167 -13.52 7.02 -7.65
C ARG A 167 -14.23 8.29 -8.09
N LEU A 168 -14.11 9.38 -7.33
CA LEU A 168 -14.72 10.66 -7.67
C LEU A 168 -14.08 11.28 -8.91
N ASN A 169 -12.75 11.20 -9.04
CA ASN A 169 -12.04 11.72 -10.21
C ASN A 169 -12.44 10.95 -11.47
N ILE A 170 -12.44 9.61 -11.42
CA ILE A 170 -12.89 8.78 -12.55
C ILE A 170 -14.33 9.15 -12.96
N LYS A 171 -15.25 9.32 -12.01
CA LYS A 171 -16.64 9.73 -12.31
C LYS A 171 -16.72 11.12 -12.96
N LYS A 172 -15.87 12.06 -12.54
CA LYS A 172 -15.80 13.39 -13.17
C LYS A 172 -15.28 13.29 -14.61
N ASP A 173 -14.26 12.48 -14.84
CA ASP A 173 -13.67 12.29 -16.16
C ASP A 173 -14.70 11.69 -17.14
N PHE A 174 -15.47 10.67 -16.73
CA PHE A 174 -16.55 10.11 -17.54
C PHE A 174 -17.61 11.17 -17.91
N LYS A 175 -18.09 11.96 -16.94
CA LYS A 175 -19.06 13.03 -17.21
C LYS A 175 -18.50 14.10 -18.16
N ASN A 176 -17.22 14.43 -18.04
CA ASN A 176 -16.58 15.39 -18.93
C ASN A 176 -16.50 14.86 -20.37
N ILE A 177 -16.20 13.57 -20.55
CA ILE A 177 -16.19 12.93 -21.87
C ILE A 177 -17.59 12.92 -22.47
N GLU A 178 -18.63 12.54 -21.71
CA GLU A 178 -20.03 12.59 -22.17
C GLU A 178 -20.42 14.00 -22.61
N ASN A 179 -20.11 15.03 -21.81
CA ASN A 179 -20.39 16.42 -22.15
C ASN A 179 -19.64 16.87 -23.43
N GLN A 180 -18.39 16.46 -23.62
CA GLN A 180 -17.62 16.77 -24.83
C GLN A 180 -18.19 16.10 -26.09
N GLN A 181 -18.67 14.86 -25.98
CA GLN A 181 -19.34 14.16 -27.09
C GLN A 181 -20.67 14.83 -27.47
N ILE A 182 -21.46 15.25 -26.49
CA ILE A 182 -22.72 15.99 -26.73
C ILE A 182 -22.45 17.32 -27.44
N LEU A 183 -21.44 18.08 -27.00
CA LEU A 183 -21.03 19.34 -27.65
C LEU A 183 -20.53 19.13 -29.08
N GLY A 184 -19.75 18.07 -29.33
CA GLY A 184 -19.26 17.74 -30.68
C GLY A 184 -20.38 17.43 -31.68
N HIS A 185 -21.42 16.70 -31.24
CA HIS A 185 -22.58 16.40 -32.09
C HIS A 185 -23.47 17.62 -32.39
N GLN A 186 -23.52 18.61 -31.50
CA GLN A 186 -24.26 19.86 -31.73
C GLN A 186 -23.54 20.81 -32.71
N THR A 187 -22.21 20.72 -32.83
CA THR A 187 -21.45 21.54 -33.79
C THR A 187 -21.47 21.01 -35.22
N GLU A 188 -21.62 19.70 -35.43
CA GLU A 188 -21.67 19.10 -36.78
C GLU A 188 -23.04 19.24 -37.47
N SER A 189 -24.11 19.44 -36.69
CA SER A 189 -25.48 19.55 -37.21
C SER A 189 -25.83 20.93 -37.80
N HIS A 190 -24.94 21.92 -37.71
CA HIS A 190 -25.12 23.27 -38.26
C HIS A 190 -24.32 23.57 -39.54
N ALA A 191 -23.54 22.63 -40.07
CA ALA A 191 -22.59 22.88 -41.17
C ALA A 191 -23.04 22.42 -42.58
N LEU A 192 -24.31 22.07 -42.80
CA LEU A 192 -24.81 21.61 -44.11
C LEU A 192 -26.03 22.41 -44.57
N LEU A 193 -25.77 23.53 -45.26
CA LEU A 193 -26.67 24.09 -46.27
C LEU A 193 -25.86 24.36 -47.55
N PRO A 194 -26.22 23.78 -48.72
CA PRO A 194 -25.60 24.15 -49.98
C PRO A 194 -26.27 25.40 -50.55
N GLU A 195 -25.49 26.45 -50.84
CA GLU A 195 -25.93 27.55 -51.68
C GLU A 195 -25.99 27.08 -53.14
N THR A 196 -27.17 26.71 -53.60
CA THR A 196 -27.49 26.68 -55.03
C THR A 196 -28.04 28.04 -55.43
N GLN A 197 -27.25 28.84 -56.16
CA GLN A 197 -27.78 29.91 -57.00
C GLN A 197 -27.45 29.65 -58.46
N THR A 198 -28.47 29.21 -59.18
CA THR A 198 -28.53 29.12 -60.63
C THR A 198 -28.82 30.52 -61.17
N SER A 199 -27.92 31.12 -61.96
CA SER A 199 -28.23 32.33 -62.74
C SER A 199 -28.32 31.96 -64.22
N CYS A 200 -29.55 31.86 -64.72
CA CYS A 200 -29.84 31.92 -66.15
C CYS A 200 -29.72 33.38 -66.62
N SER A 201 -28.89 33.64 -67.63
CA SER A 201 -28.97 34.85 -68.43
C SER A 201 -29.22 34.47 -69.89
N ALA A 202 -30.46 34.69 -70.33
CA ALA A 202 -30.86 34.68 -71.73
C ALA A 202 -30.22 35.88 -72.45
N GLY A 203 -29.85 35.67 -73.72
CA GLY A 203 -29.00 36.59 -74.48
C GLY A 203 -29.69 37.78 -75.13
N SER A 204 -28.88 38.56 -75.84
CA SER A 204 -29.28 39.27 -77.05
C SER A 204 -28.05 39.71 -77.87
N VAL A 205 -28.12 39.35 -79.14
CA VAL A 205 -27.27 39.64 -80.30
C VAL A 205 -27.33 41.12 -80.68
N SER A 206 -26.24 41.69 -81.21
CA SER A 206 -26.27 42.51 -82.45
C SER A 206 -24.91 43.08 -82.88
N VAL A 207 -24.54 42.69 -84.11
CA VAL A 207 -23.72 43.31 -85.18
C VAL A 207 -22.24 43.63 -84.91
#